data_AF-A0A2P4S9K8-F1
#
_entry.id   AF-A0A2P4S9K8-F1
#
_cell.length_a   1.000
_cell.length_b   1.000
_cell.length_c   1.000
_cell.angle_alpha   90.00
_cell.angle_beta   90.00
_cell.angle_gamma   90.00
#
_symmetry.space_group_name_H-M   'P 1'
#
loop_
_entity.id
_entity.type
_entity.pdbx_description
1 polymer ?
#
loop_
_entity_poly.entity_id
_entity_poly.type
_entity_poly.pdbx_seq_one_letter_code
_entity_poly.pdbx_strand_id
1 'polypeptide(L)'
;MLRPQCHPDGTHWAERNAHTYNIEGTSYALLALLQMEKPELTGPVVRWLSQQNYFGGGYGSTQATILVFQALAQYHVALPRQTELNLDVSTKLNEDFTVKAEGTGKGTMTVVTVYNAKVPEKENKCDNFDLRVNVEDVKTGRELEGVIRSVKITICTRFLDTVDATMSILDISMLTGFSPDVQDLKSLSEGVERYISKFEIDHALSNRSNLIIYLDKVSHQVEECIAFRAHQHFQVGLIQPASVTVYSYYKIGASPCPPLSPHVT
;
A
#
# COMPACT_ATOMS: atom_id res chain seq x y z
N MET A 1 15.96 16.01 12.94
CA MET A 1 16.39 14.60 13.03
C MET A 1 15.95 14.05 14.37
N LEU A 2 14.85 13.31 14.42
CA LEU A 2 14.50 12.51 15.58
C LEU A 2 15.40 11.27 15.56
N ARG A 3 16.08 10.96 16.68
CA ARG A 3 16.95 9.79 16.80
C ARG A 3 16.06 8.61 17.23
N PRO A 4 15.91 7.56 16.39
CA PRO A 4 15.22 6.35 16.82
C PRO A 4 15.86 5.82 18.09
N GLN A 5 15.08 5.61 19.14
CA GLN A 5 15.59 5.07 20.39
C GLN A 5 15.47 3.55 20.36
N CYS A 6 16.49 2.88 20.91
CA CYS A 6 16.40 1.45 21.15
C CYS A 6 15.28 1.21 22.17
N HIS A 7 14.36 0.30 21.85
CA HIS A 7 13.30 -0.06 22.76
C HIS A 7 13.90 -0.73 24.01
N PRO A 8 13.33 -0.56 25.22
CA PRO A 8 13.94 -1.03 26.47
C PRO A 8 14.22 -2.54 26.57
N ASP A 9 13.57 -3.35 25.73
CA ASP A 9 13.78 -4.79 25.63
C ASP A 9 14.96 -5.19 24.72
N GLY A 10 15.62 -4.20 24.08
CA GLY A 10 16.75 -4.42 23.18
C GLY A 10 16.40 -5.12 21.87
N THR A 11 15.12 -5.14 21.47
CA THR A 11 14.68 -5.89 20.29
C THR A 11 14.62 -5.06 19.02
N HIS A 12 14.35 -3.76 19.10
CA HIS A 12 14.12 -2.93 17.91
C HIS A 12 14.34 -1.45 18.18
N TRP A 13 14.40 -0.66 17.11
CA TRP A 13 14.47 0.80 17.14
C TRP A 13 13.16 1.36 16.63
N ALA A 14 12.48 2.14 17.45
CA ALA A 14 11.13 2.58 17.16
C ALA A 14 10.88 4.06 17.39
N GLU A 15 10.02 4.59 16.54
CA GLU A 15 9.27 5.83 16.71
C GLU A 15 7.75 5.53 16.68
N ARG A 16 6.95 6.40 17.31
CA ARG A 16 5.48 6.20 17.36
C ARG A 16 4.89 6.36 15.96
N ASN A 17 3.91 5.51 15.63
CA ASN A 17 3.14 5.56 14.37
C ASN A 17 3.98 5.51 13.09
N ALA A 18 5.12 4.82 13.14
CA ALA A 18 6.09 4.75 12.05
C ALA A 18 6.48 3.29 11.73
N HIS A 19 5.51 2.37 11.68
CA HIS A 19 5.77 0.92 11.61
C HIS A 19 6.76 0.49 10.52
N THR A 20 6.54 0.87 9.27
CA THR A 20 7.44 0.57 8.13
C THR A 20 8.83 1.20 8.29
N TYR A 21 8.90 2.42 8.81
CA TYR A 21 10.19 3.09 9.09
C TYR A 21 10.92 2.45 10.27
N ASN A 22 10.21 1.94 11.27
CA ASN A 22 10.80 1.21 12.39
C ASN A 22 11.41 -0.12 11.92
N ILE A 23 10.77 -0.79 10.96
CA ILE A 23 11.32 -1.98 10.31
C ILE A 23 12.62 -1.65 9.56
N GLU A 24 12.62 -0.58 8.77
CA GLU A 24 13.82 -0.10 8.07
C GLU A 24 14.95 0.27 9.04
N GLY A 25 14.66 1.11 10.05
CA GLY A 25 15.63 1.53 11.05
C GLY A 25 16.21 0.37 11.86
N THR A 26 15.38 -0.61 12.22
CA THR A 26 15.81 -1.82 12.93
C THR A 26 16.65 -2.73 12.03
N SER A 27 16.35 -2.79 10.73
CA SER A 27 17.16 -3.55 9.76
C SER A 27 18.56 -2.96 9.60
N TYR A 28 18.68 -1.63 9.51
CA TYR A 28 19.98 -0.95 9.55
C TYR A 28 20.73 -1.18 10.86
N ALA A 29 20.04 -1.17 12.00
CA ALA A 29 20.65 -1.46 13.28
C ALA A 29 21.21 -2.89 13.34
N LEU A 30 20.51 -3.88 12.79
CA LEU A 30 21.01 -5.25 12.67
C LEU A 30 22.27 -5.32 11.80
N LEU A 31 22.28 -4.67 10.63
CA LEU A 31 23.45 -4.59 9.77
C LEU A 31 24.65 -3.94 10.48
N ALA A 32 24.40 -2.87 11.23
CA ALA A 32 25.44 -2.19 12.02
C ALA A 32 25.99 -3.10 13.12
N LEU A 33 25.14 -3.84 13.85
CA LEU A 33 25.58 -4.79 14.87
C LEU A 33 26.45 -5.92 14.28
N LEU A 34 26.10 -6.42 13.09
CA LEU A 34 26.90 -7.41 12.36
C LEU A 34 28.25 -6.83 11.95
N GLN A 35 28.27 -5.61 11.42
CA GLN A 35 29.50 -4.93 11.02
C GLN A 35 30.41 -4.58 12.22
N MET A 36 29.81 -4.33 13.38
CA MET A 36 30.53 -4.09 14.64
C MET A 36 31.00 -5.39 15.31
N GLU A 37 30.78 -6.55 14.69
CA GLU A 37 31.13 -7.87 15.22
C GLU A 37 30.53 -8.14 16.61
N LYS A 38 29.26 -7.73 16.81
CA LYS A 38 28.49 -7.94 18.06
C LYS A 38 27.35 -8.95 17.88
N PRO A 39 27.64 -10.21 17.51
CA PRO A 39 26.61 -11.20 17.23
C PRO A 39 25.72 -11.50 18.44
N GLU A 40 26.20 -11.33 19.67
CA GLU A 40 25.45 -11.57 20.90
C GLU A 40 24.20 -10.68 21.03
N LEU A 41 24.21 -9.48 20.42
CA LEU A 41 23.10 -8.53 20.49
C LEU A 41 22.06 -8.72 19.37
N THR A 42 22.38 -9.52 18.35
CA THR A 42 21.57 -9.59 17.11
C THR A 42 20.37 -10.54 17.22
N GLY A 43 20.42 -11.53 18.10
CA GLY A 43 19.39 -12.56 18.24
C GLY A 43 17.97 -12.02 18.51
N PRO A 44 17.77 -11.12 19.50
CA PRO A 44 16.48 -10.49 19.76
C PRO A 44 15.97 -9.66 18.57
N VAL A 45 16.88 -8.96 17.89
CA VAL A 45 16.57 -8.10 16.74
C VAL A 45 16.07 -8.91 15.55
N VAL A 46 16.76 -10.00 15.22
CA VAL A 46 16.36 -10.93 14.16
C VAL A 46 14.99 -11.53 14.44
N ARG A 47 14.74 -11.92 15.69
CA ARG A 47 13.43 -12.47 16.09
C ARG A 47 12.32 -11.46 15.89
N TRP A 48 12.55 -10.21 16.29
CA TRP A 48 11.56 -9.14 16.11
C TRP A 48 11.29 -8.87 14.64
N LEU A 49 12.34 -8.70 13.81
CA LEU A 49 12.21 -8.49 12.36
C LEU A 49 11.45 -9.63 11.68
N SER A 50 11.74 -10.89 12.05
CA SER A 50 11.06 -12.06 11.50
C SER A 50 9.56 -12.12 11.82
N GLN A 51 9.10 -11.37 12.83
CA GLN A 51 7.70 -11.27 13.24
C GLN A 51 6.97 -10.09 12.59
N GLN A 52 7.67 -9.17 11.92
CA GLN A 52 7.07 -7.99 11.31
C GLN A 52 6.49 -8.23 9.91
N ASN A 53 6.41 -9.48 9.46
CA ASN A 53 5.81 -9.82 8.17
C ASN A 53 4.40 -9.22 8.07
N TYR A 54 4.19 -8.43 7.01
CA TYR A 54 2.93 -7.83 6.64
C TYR A 54 2.26 -8.66 5.53
N PHE A 55 1.02 -8.28 5.16
CA PHE A 55 0.17 -8.98 4.20
C PHE A 55 0.94 -9.50 2.96
N GLY A 56 0.70 -10.78 2.62
CA GLY A 56 1.30 -11.40 1.42
C GLY A 56 2.78 -11.77 1.52
N GLY A 57 3.41 -11.67 2.71
CA GLY A 57 4.82 -12.01 2.92
C GLY A 57 5.81 -10.88 2.62
N GLY A 58 5.32 -9.64 2.45
CA GLY A 58 6.15 -8.43 2.37
C GLY A 58 6.16 -7.64 3.67
N TYR A 59 6.92 -6.54 3.76
CA TYR A 59 7.03 -5.71 4.97
C TYR A 59 6.33 -4.35 4.85
N GLY A 60 5.31 -4.26 3.99
CA GLY A 60 4.50 -3.06 3.81
C GLY A 60 5.20 -1.91 3.08
N SER A 61 6.43 -2.06 2.58
CA SER A 61 7.00 -1.18 1.55
C SER A 61 8.17 -1.88 0.86
N THR A 62 8.55 -1.45 -0.34
CA THR A 62 9.69 -2.02 -1.04
C THR A 62 11.00 -1.82 -0.28
N GLN A 63 11.24 -0.63 0.29
CA GLN A 63 12.46 -0.34 1.06
C GLN A 63 12.55 -1.21 2.31
N ALA A 64 11.48 -1.27 3.11
CA ALA A 64 11.46 -2.13 4.30
C ALA A 64 11.69 -3.60 3.92
N THR A 65 11.04 -4.07 2.85
CA THR A 65 11.18 -5.46 2.40
C THR A 65 12.62 -5.78 1.98
N ILE A 66 13.24 -4.93 1.17
CA ILE A 66 14.63 -5.10 0.72
C ILE A 66 15.59 -5.11 1.92
N LEU A 67 15.46 -4.14 2.82
CA LEU A 67 16.37 -4.00 3.96
C LEU A 67 16.25 -5.17 4.94
N VAL A 68 15.04 -5.65 5.22
CA VAL A 68 14.86 -6.81 6.09
C VAL A 68 15.48 -8.04 5.47
N PHE A 69 15.20 -8.32 4.19
CA PHE A 69 15.79 -9.49 3.53
C PHE A 69 17.31 -9.42 3.48
N GLN A 70 17.88 -8.24 3.18
CA GLN A 70 19.32 -8.05 3.20
C GLN A 70 19.90 -8.30 4.60
N ALA A 71 19.30 -7.72 5.65
CA ALA A 71 19.80 -7.84 7.02
C ALA A 71 19.72 -9.28 7.54
N LEU A 72 18.59 -9.97 7.30
CA LEU A 72 18.42 -11.38 7.68
C LEU A 72 19.37 -12.30 6.89
N ALA A 73 19.56 -12.05 5.59
CA ALA A 73 20.50 -12.82 4.79
C ALA A 73 21.94 -12.67 5.31
N GLN A 74 22.38 -11.44 5.58
CA GLN A 74 23.72 -11.20 6.13
C GLN A 74 23.91 -11.83 7.51
N TYR A 75 22.90 -11.76 8.38
CA TYR A 75 22.93 -12.45 9.68
C TYR A 75 23.16 -13.96 9.52
N HIS A 76 22.45 -14.60 8.57
CA HIS A 76 22.60 -16.05 8.32
C HIS A 76 23.90 -16.43 7.60
N VAL A 77 24.52 -15.51 6.85
CA VAL A 77 25.85 -15.72 6.26
C VAL A 77 26.96 -15.57 7.32
N ALA A 78 26.82 -14.60 8.23
CA ALA A 78 27.81 -14.29 9.25
C ALA A 78 27.84 -15.31 10.41
N LEU A 79 26.74 -16.04 10.64
CA LEU A 79 26.61 -16.96 11.76
C LEU A 79 26.50 -18.43 11.32
N PRO A 80 27.12 -19.38 12.04
CA PRO A 80 27.07 -20.79 11.69
C PRO A 80 25.64 -21.34 11.63
N ARG A 81 25.39 -22.18 10.63
CA ARG A 81 24.11 -22.86 10.41
C ARG A 81 23.91 -23.98 11.45
N GLN A 82 22.79 -23.97 12.17
CA GLN A 82 22.26 -25.15 12.85
C GLN A 82 20.77 -25.25 12.55
N THR A 83 20.34 -26.18 11.70
CA THR A 83 18.92 -26.49 11.52
C THR A 83 18.68 -27.93 11.08
N GLU A 84 18.05 -28.71 11.97
CA GLU A 84 17.09 -29.77 11.63
C GLU A 84 15.79 -29.44 12.38
N LEU A 85 14.78 -28.92 11.65
CA LEU A 85 13.46 -28.61 12.17
C LEU A 85 12.45 -29.53 11.50
N ASN A 86 11.73 -30.31 12.29
CA ASN A 86 10.54 -31.04 11.85
C ASN A 86 9.30 -30.23 12.23
N LEU A 87 8.51 -29.85 11.23
CA LEU A 87 7.26 -29.11 11.40
C LEU A 87 6.11 -29.98 10.91
N ASP A 88 5.14 -30.26 11.79
CA ASP A 88 3.89 -30.93 11.43
C ASP A 88 2.71 -29.96 11.56
N VAL A 89 1.93 -29.85 10.49
CA VAL A 89 0.83 -28.89 10.36
C VAL A 89 -0.41 -29.60 9.84
N SER A 90 -1.49 -29.57 10.63
CA SER A 90 -2.82 -30.01 10.20
C SER A 90 -3.77 -28.82 10.26
N THR A 91 -4.50 -28.55 9.18
CA THR A 91 -5.38 -27.36 9.08
C THR A 91 -6.76 -27.71 8.53
N LYS A 92 -7.78 -26.99 8.99
CA LYS A 92 -9.11 -26.89 8.35
C LYS A 92 -9.39 -25.43 8.00
N LEU A 93 -10.19 -25.18 6.96
CA LEU A 93 -10.46 -23.84 6.45
C LEU A 93 -11.24 -23.01 7.49
N ASN A 94 -10.69 -21.86 7.89
CA ASN A 94 -11.30 -20.91 8.84
C ASN A 94 -11.65 -21.48 10.22
N GLU A 95 -10.95 -22.51 10.67
CA GLU A 95 -11.04 -23.03 12.04
C GLU A 95 -9.69 -22.89 12.74
N ASP A 96 -9.74 -22.86 14.07
CA ASP A 96 -8.53 -22.90 14.90
C ASP A 96 -7.77 -24.21 14.65
N PHE A 97 -6.45 -24.12 14.53
CA PHE A 97 -5.58 -25.29 14.37
C PHE A 97 -4.36 -25.21 15.29
N THR A 98 -3.76 -26.38 15.55
CA THR A 98 -2.58 -26.51 16.41
C THR A 98 -1.36 -26.88 15.59
N VAL A 99 -0.24 -26.22 15.89
CA VAL A 99 1.07 -26.47 15.26
C VAL A 99 2.01 -27.07 16.29
N LYS A 100 2.71 -28.14 15.92
CA LYS A 100 3.79 -28.72 16.72
C LYS A 100 5.10 -28.66 15.94
N ALA A 101 6.16 -28.19 16.59
CA ALA A 101 7.50 -28.10 16.03
C ALA A 101 8.50 -28.81 16.97
N GLU A 102 9.32 -29.69 16.41
CA GLU A 102 10.32 -30.46 17.14
C GLU A 102 11.68 -30.41 16.42
N GLY A 103 12.78 -30.52 17.18
CA GLY A 103 14.14 -30.48 16.64
C GLY A 103 14.95 -29.26 17.08
N THR A 104 16.06 -29.01 16.39
CA THR A 104 16.97 -27.88 16.69
C THR A 104 16.99 -26.91 15.52
N GLY A 105 16.63 -25.66 15.78
CA GLY A 105 16.62 -24.61 14.76
C GLY A 105 15.66 -23.48 15.12
N LYS A 106 15.61 -22.47 14.26
CA LYS A 106 14.62 -21.38 14.33
C LYS A 106 13.92 -21.27 12.98
N GLY A 107 12.60 -21.09 13.01
CA GLY A 107 11.77 -20.90 11.83
C GLY A 107 10.60 -19.97 12.16
N THR A 108 9.99 -19.40 11.12
CA THR A 108 8.81 -18.54 11.25
C THR A 108 7.65 -19.20 10.52
N MET A 109 6.48 -19.23 11.16
CA MET A 109 5.23 -19.65 10.55
C MET A 109 4.31 -18.43 10.43
N THR A 110 3.73 -18.22 9.24
CA THR A 110 2.79 -17.14 8.97
C THR A 110 1.48 -17.73 8.46
N VAL A 111 0.35 -17.28 9.00
CA VAL A 111 -0.99 -17.74 8.63
C VAL A 111 -1.74 -16.56 8.05
N VAL A 112 -2.20 -16.68 6.81
CA VAL A 112 -2.91 -15.60 6.11
C VAL A 112 -4.25 -16.12 5.61
N THR A 113 -5.34 -15.49 6.05
CA THR A 113 -6.69 -15.76 5.57
C THR A 113 -7.14 -14.64 4.66
N VAL A 114 -7.40 -14.95 3.40
CA VAL A 114 -7.92 -13.99 2.41
C VAL A 114 -9.42 -14.20 2.26
N TYR A 115 -10.20 -13.14 2.46
CA TYR A 115 -11.67 -13.18 2.34
C TYR A 115 -12.21 -11.86 1.78
N ASN A 116 -13.43 -11.90 1.23
CA ASN A 116 -14.12 -10.71 0.76
C ASN A 116 -14.81 -10.02 1.94
N ALA A 117 -14.30 -8.86 2.35
CA ALA A 117 -14.90 -8.02 3.38
C ALA A 117 -15.82 -6.95 2.78
N LYS A 118 -16.94 -6.67 3.44
CA LYS A 118 -17.73 -5.46 3.15
C LYS A 118 -17.08 -4.28 3.89
N VAL A 119 -16.98 -3.13 3.23
CA VAL A 119 -16.46 -1.93 3.87
C VAL A 119 -17.46 -1.44 4.93
N PRO A 120 -17.03 -1.25 6.19
CA PRO A 120 -17.91 -0.76 7.24
C PRO A 120 -18.37 0.68 6.94
N GLU A 121 -19.67 0.93 6.98
CA GLU A 121 -20.29 2.24 6.66
C GLU A 121 -19.85 3.41 7.56
N LYS A 122 -19.16 3.13 8.68
CA LYS A 122 -18.83 4.11 9.72
C LYS A 122 -17.43 4.70 9.64
N GLU A 123 -16.58 4.26 8.72
CA GLU A 123 -15.20 4.74 8.58
C GLU A 123 -15.05 5.66 7.35
N ASN A 124 -15.83 6.74 7.28
CA ASN A 124 -15.64 7.81 6.28
C ASN A 124 -14.37 8.66 6.50
N LYS A 125 -13.36 8.12 7.20
CA LYS A 125 -12.12 8.83 7.49
C LYS A 125 -10.96 7.98 7.03
N CYS A 126 -10.20 8.48 6.07
CA CYS A 126 -8.89 7.94 5.77
C CYS A 126 -7.93 8.43 6.86
N ASP A 127 -7.12 7.54 7.44
CA ASP A 127 -6.37 7.83 8.68
C ASP A 127 -5.45 9.06 8.57
N ASN A 128 -4.77 9.24 7.43
CA ASN A 128 -3.76 10.28 7.25
C ASN A 128 -4.03 11.22 6.06
N PHE A 129 -5.16 11.04 5.37
CA PHE A 129 -5.49 11.81 4.17
C PHE A 129 -6.92 12.31 4.25
N ASP A 130 -7.12 13.55 3.82
CA ASP A 130 -8.41 14.00 3.33
C ASP A 130 -8.54 13.55 1.88
N LEU A 131 -9.66 12.94 1.52
CA LEU A 131 -9.92 12.47 0.16
C LEU A 131 -11.36 12.80 -0.21
N ARG A 132 -11.51 13.54 -1.30
CA ARG A 132 -12.80 13.88 -1.89
C ARG A 132 -12.82 13.49 -3.35
N VAL A 133 -13.88 12.79 -3.74
CA VAL A 133 -14.09 12.34 -5.11
C VAL A 133 -15.43 12.87 -5.58
N ASN A 134 -15.42 13.57 -6.71
CA ASN A 134 -16.61 14.07 -7.37
C ASN A 134 -16.68 13.51 -8.80
N VAL A 135 -17.88 13.16 -9.24
CA VAL A 135 -18.13 12.60 -10.58
C VAL A 135 -19.28 13.36 -11.23
N GLU A 136 -18.99 14.00 -12.35
CA GLU A 136 -19.95 14.84 -13.08
C GLU A 136 -20.15 14.32 -14.50
N ASP A 137 -21.37 14.42 -15.02
CA ASP A 137 -21.64 14.11 -16.42
C ASP A 137 -21.07 15.18 -17.35
N VAL A 138 -20.38 14.73 -18.40
CA VAL A 138 -19.84 15.62 -19.43
C VAL A 138 -20.65 15.45 -20.70
N LYS A 139 -21.32 16.53 -21.11
CA LYS A 139 -21.90 16.61 -22.45
C LYS A 139 -20.79 16.82 -23.46
N THR A 140 -20.30 15.73 -24.05
CA THR A 140 -19.34 15.81 -25.14
C THR A 140 -20.05 16.39 -26.37
N GLY A 141 -19.64 17.57 -26.85
CA GLY A 141 -20.25 18.20 -28.03
C GLY A 141 -20.02 17.45 -29.35
N ARG A 142 -19.27 16.34 -29.31
CA ARG A 142 -19.09 15.36 -30.39
C ARG A 142 -19.41 13.99 -29.82
N GLU A 143 -20.31 13.26 -30.48
CA GLU A 143 -20.45 11.81 -30.26
C GLU A 143 -19.14 11.15 -30.69
N LEU A 144 -18.44 10.54 -29.73
CA LEU A 144 -17.27 9.71 -30.01
C LEU A 144 -17.78 8.32 -30.37
N GLU A 145 -17.36 7.76 -31.50
CA GLU A 145 -17.76 6.41 -31.91
C GLU A 145 -17.41 5.40 -30.80
N GLY A 146 -18.40 4.60 -30.40
CA GLY A 146 -18.23 3.59 -29.35
C GLY A 146 -18.17 4.14 -27.91
N VAL A 147 -18.50 5.42 -27.69
CA VAL A 147 -18.65 6.01 -26.35
C VAL A 147 -20.12 6.35 -26.09
N ILE A 148 -20.70 5.70 -25.08
CA ILE A 148 -22.12 5.86 -24.70
C ILE A 148 -22.30 7.08 -23.80
N ARG A 149 -21.38 7.27 -22.86
CA ARG A 149 -21.45 8.30 -21.81
C ARG A 149 -20.04 8.73 -21.45
N SER A 150 -19.87 10.00 -21.11
CA SER A 150 -18.61 10.53 -20.60
C SER A 150 -18.85 11.20 -19.25
N VAL A 151 -17.98 10.92 -18.29
CA VAL A 151 -17.99 11.55 -16.97
C VAL A 151 -16.64 12.21 -16.71
N LYS A 152 -16.63 13.26 -15.90
CA LYS A 152 -15.41 13.88 -15.37
C LYS A 152 -15.27 13.47 -13.92
N ILE A 153 -14.16 12.80 -13.62
CA ILE A 153 -13.80 12.39 -12.27
C ILE A 153 -12.81 13.42 -11.74
N THR A 154 -13.12 14.03 -10.60
CA THR A 154 -12.25 14.96 -9.89
C THR A 154 -11.89 14.37 -8.54
N ILE A 155 -10.60 14.21 -8.28
CA ILE A 155 -10.06 13.64 -7.04
C ILE A 155 -9.23 14.74 -6.37
N CYS A 156 -9.61 15.10 -5.16
CA CYS A 156 -8.91 16.06 -4.34
C CYS A 156 -8.37 15.38 -3.09
N THR A 157 -7.12 15.65 -2.75
CA THR A 157 -6.49 15.08 -1.56
C THR A 157 -5.61 16.09 -0.84
N ARG A 158 -5.52 15.93 0.48
CA ARG A 158 -4.64 16.69 1.35
C ARG A 158 -4.10 15.77 2.43
N PHE A 159 -2.83 15.91 2.77
CA PHE A 159 -2.24 15.14 3.84
C PHE A 159 -2.57 15.76 5.20
N LEU A 160 -2.86 14.94 6.21
CA LEU A 160 -3.34 15.39 7.53
C LEU A 160 -2.24 15.51 8.59
N ASP A 161 -0.97 15.33 8.21
CA ASP A 161 0.17 15.46 9.12
C ASP A 161 0.76 16.89 9.10
N THR A 162 1.89 17.06 9.79
CA THR A 162 2.62 18.32 10.00
C THR A 162 3.56 18.70 8.87
N VAL A 163 3.82 17.79 7.93
CA VAL A 163 4.73 17.97 6.79
C VAL A 163 4.08 17.38 5.54
N ASP A 164 4.47 17.84 4.34
CA ASP A 164 4.00 17.23 3.09
C ASP A 164 4.28 15.72 3.08
N ALA A 165 3.33 14.93 2.57
CA ALA A 165 3.61 13.53 2.29
C ALA A 165 4.59 13.46 1.12
N THR A 166 5.53 12.53 1.21
CA THR A 166 6.39 12.14 0.09
C THR A 166 5.57 11.43 -1.00
N MET A 167 6.25 10.72 -1.90
CA MET A 167 5.60 9.97 -2.98
C MET A 167 4.39 9.17 -2.48
N SER A 168 3.25 9.42 -3.10
CA SER A 168 1.95 8.86 -2.75
C SER A 168 1.27 8.28 -3.99
N ILE A 169 0.42 7.28 -3.78
CA ILE A 169 -0.27 6.56 -4.84
C ILE A 169 -1.77 6.77 -4.70
N LEU A 170 -2.42 7.06 -5.83
CA LEU A 170 -3.86 6.95 -6.00
C LEU A 170 -4.17 5.67 -6.78
N ASP A 171 -4.89 4.75 -6.15
CA ASP A 171 -5.36 3.50 -6.74
C ASP A 171 -6.86 3.60 -7.00
N ILE A 172 -7.24 3.61 -8.28
CA ILE A 172 -8.57 3.98 -8.77
C ILE A 172 -9.17 2.79 -9.52
N SER A 173 -10.09 2.08 -8.86
CA SER A 173 -10.92 1.09 -9.53
C SER A 173 -12.01 1.80 -10.31
N MET A 174 -11.97 1.72 -11.64
CA MET A 174 -12.96 2.36 -12.50
C MET A 174 -14.36 1.76 -12.34
N LEU A 175 -15.39 2.56 -12.67
CA LEU A 175 -16.77 2.10 -12.85
C LEU A 175 -16.80 0.99 -13.91
N THR A 176 -17.65 -0.02 -13.73
CA THR A 176 -17.76 -1.12 -14.69
C THR A 176 -18.12 -0.60 -16.08
N GLY A 177 -17.32 -0.94 -17.09
CA GLY A 177 -17.51 -0.49 -18.48
C GLY A 177 -16.95 0.89 -18.81
N PHE A 178 -16.30 1.58 -17.85
CA PHE A 178 -15.59 2.83 -18.07
C PHE A 178 -14.07 2.63 -18.22
N SER A 179 -13.46 3.43 -19.08
CA SER A 179 -12.01 3.58 -19.21
C SER A 179 -11.62 5.05 -19.08
N PRO A 180 -10.45 5.38 -18.49
CA PRO A 180 -10.00 6.76 -18.40
C PRO A 180 -9.53 7.30 -19.76
N ASP A 181 -9.73 8.59 -20.00
CA ASP A 181 -9.20 9.30 -21.17
C ASP A 181 -7.68 9.45 -21.03
N VAL A 182 -6.95 8.76 -21.92
CA VAL A 182 -5.49 8.73 -21.93
C VAL A 182 -4.88 10.10 -22.26
N GLN A 183 -5.57 10.96 -23.03
CA GLN A 183 -5.06 12.30 -23.36
C GLN A 183 -5.10 13.23 -22.15
N ASP A 184 -6.16 13.15 -21.34
CA ASP A 184 -6.24 13.89 -20.08
C ASP A 184 -5.13 13.45 -19.12
N LEU A 185 -4.92 12.13 -18.98
CA LEU A 185 -3.85 11.59 -18.13
C LEU A 185 -2.45 11.99 -18.61
N LYS A 186 -2.19 11.94 -19.93
CA LYS A 186 -0.92 12.43 -20.50
C LYS A 186 -0.70 13.90 -20.25
N SER A 187 -1.76 14.71 -20.33
CA SER A 187 -1.67 16.15 -20.06
C SER A 187 -1.29 16.43 -18.60
N LEU A 188 -1.78 15.60 -17.67
CA LEU A 188 -1.41 15.68 -16.25
C LEU A 188 0.05 15.25 -16.00
N SER A 189 0.58 14.27 -16.74
CA SER A 189 1.94 13.74 -16.54
C SER A 189 3.04 14.45 -17.33
N GLU A 190 2.72 14.91 -18.55
CA GLU A 190 3.68 15.50 -19.50
C GLU A 190 3.52 17.02 -19.61
N GLY A 191 2.48 17.60 -19.00
CA GLY A 191 2.25 19.04 -18.98
C GLY A 191 3.32 19.83 -18.22
N VAL A 192 3.32 21.15 -18.38
CA VAL A 192 4.34 22.05 -17.80
C VAL A 192 4.34 22.03 -16.27
N GLU A 193 3.16 21.92 -15.66
CA GLU A 193 3.00 21.94 -14.19
C GLU A 193 3.18 20.55 -13.55
N ARG A 194 3.24 19.47 -14.35
CA ARG A 194 3.35 18.06 -13.93
C ARG A 194 2.63 17.74 -12.61
N TYR A 195 1.30 17.66 -12.67
CA TYR A 195 0.48 17.31 -11.52
C TYR A 195 0.64 15.86 -11.07
N ILE A 196 1.01 14.96 -11.99
CA ILE A 196 1.26 13.55 -11.69
C ILE A 196 2.62 13.14 -12.24
N SER A 197 3.32 12.26 -11.54
CA SER A 197 4.65 11.77 -11.95
C SER A 197 4.54 10.72 -13.05
N LYS A 198 3.57 9.81 -12.90
CA LYS A 198 3.32 8.68 -13.80
C LYS A 198 1.89 8.17 -13.61
N PHE A 199 1.35 7.51 -14.62
CA PHE A 199 0.16 6.69 -14.48
C PHE A 199 0.35 5.30 -15.12
N GLU A 200 -0.37 4.32 -14.61
CA GLU A 200 -0.42 2.95 -15.13
C GLU A 200 -1.89 2.53 -15.23
N ILE A 201 -2.27 1.99 -16.38
CA ILE A 201 -3.60 1.43 -16.59
C ILE A 201 -3.43 -0.08 -16.64
N ASP A 202 -3.94 -0.76 -15.61
CA ASP A 202 -3.95 -2.21 -15.59
C ASP A 202 -5.21 -2.73 -16.31
N HIS A 203 -4.96 -3.46 -17.39
CA HIS A 203 -5.98 -4.16 -18.18
C HIS A 203 -6.02 -5.66 -17.83
N ALA A 204 -5.56 -6.06 -16.65
CA ALA A 204 -5.55 -7.45 -16.21
C ALA A 204 -6.97 -8.03 -16.14
N LEU A 205 -7.38 -8.70 -17.23
CA LEU A 205 -8.36 -9.81 -17.36
C LEU A 205 -9.74 -9.65 -16.71
N SER A 206 -10.05 -8.50 -16.13
CA SER A 206 -11.32 -8.17 -15.48
C SER A 206 -12.05 -7.10 -16.27
N ASN A 207 -13.39 -7.12 -16.25
CA ASN A 207 -14.23 -6.09 -16.86
C ASN A 207 -14.11 -4.70 -16.18
N ARG A 208 -13.16 -4.53 -15.25
CA ARG A 208 -12.83 -3.27 -14.57
C ARG A 208 -11.39 -2.89 -14.91
N SER A 209 -11.22 -1.69 -15.46
CA SER A 209 -9.91 -1.07 -15.61
C SER A 209 -9.46 -0.55 -14.25
N ASN A 210 -8.23 -0.88 -13.83
CA ASN A 210 -7.61 -0.23 -12.68
C ASN A 210 -6.66 0.86 -13.15
N LEU A 211 -6.70 2.03 -12.53
CA LEU A 211 -5.83 3.16 -12.83
C LEU A 211 -5.01 3.48 -11.59
N ILE A 212 -3.68 3.41 -11.73
CA ILE A 212 -2.74 3.78 -10.68
C ILE A 212 -2.08 5.11 -11.09
N ILE A 213 -2.14 6.11 -10.22
CA ILE A 213 -1.50 7.41 -10.42
C ILE A 213 -0.46 7.62 -9.32
N TYR A 214 0.74 8.02 -9.73
CA TYR A 214 1.85 8.34 -8.84
C TYR A 214 1.95 9.85 -8.68
N LEU A 215 1.96 10.32 -7.43
CA LEU A 215 2.16 11.71 -7.05
C LEU A 215 3.53 11.86 -6.38
N ASP A 216 4.31 12.88 -6.76
CA ASP A 216 5.63 13.13 -6.16
C ASP A 216 5.52 13.51 -4.68
N LYS A 217 4.48 14.26 -4.34
CA LYS A 217 4.14 14.67 -2.97
C LYS A 217 2.65 14.96 -2.85
N VAL A 218 2.15 15.03 -1.61
CA VAL A 218 0.82 15.57 -1.31
C VAL A 218 0.96 16.63 -0.23
N SER A 219 0.47 17.83 -0.52
CA SER A 219 0.56 18.95 0.42
C SER A 219 -0.23 18.69 1.71
N HIS A 220 0.32 19.12 2.85
CA HIS A 220 -0.41 19.14 4.12
C HIS A 220 -1.24 20.43 4.32
N GLN A 221 -0.90 21.50 3.60
CA GLN A 221 -1.47 22.83 3.79
C GLN A 221 -2.64 23.12 2.85
N VAL A 222 -2.49 22.72 1.60
CA VAL A 222 -3.47 22.98 0.54
C VAL A 222 -3.97 21.67 -0.01
N GLU A 223 -5.24 21.65 -0.40
CA GLU A 223 -5.81 20.50 -1.08
C GLU A 223 -5.43 20.54 -2.56
N GLU A 224 -4.90 19.42 -3.06
CA GLU A 224 -4.47 19.26 -4.44
C GLU A 224 -5.50 18.41 -5.18
N CYS A 225 -5.98 18.91 -6.32
CA CYS A 225 -7.02 18.25 -7.12
C CYS A 225 -6.50 17.90 -8.51
N ILE A 226 -6.80 16.68 -8.94
CA ILE A 226 -6.62 16.23 -10.33
C ILE A 226 -7.97 15.86 -10.92
N ALA A 227 -8.15 16.09 -12.21
CA ALA A 227 -9.37 15.71 -12.90
C ALA A 227 -9.07 15.13 -14.28
N PHE A 228 -9.81 14.09 -14.64
CA PHE A 228 -9.72 13.44 -15.94
C PHE A 228 -11.10 12.91 -16.36
N ARG A 229 -11.31 12.78 -17.67
CA ARG A 229 -12.53 12.19 -18.21
C ARG A 229 -12.44 10.67 -18.22
N ALA A 230 -13.60 10.02 -18.13
CA ALA A 230 -13.75 8.59 -18.32
C ALA A 230 -14.93 8.31 -19.26
N HIS A 231 -14.74 7.33 -20.14
CA HIS A 231 -15.67 7.01 -21.22
C HIS A 231 -16.28 5.63 -21.02
N GLN A 232 -17.60 5.55 -21.12
CA GLN A 232 -18.33 4.29 -21.08
C GLN A 232 -18.37 3.66 -22.46
N HIS A 233 -17.86 2.43 -22.59
CA HIS A 233 -17.86 1.70 -23.86
C HIS A 233 -18.93 0.60 -23.92
N PHE A 234 -19.38 0.10 -22.77
CA PHE A 234 -20.35 -0.98 -22.70
C PHE A 234 -21.51 -0.60 -21.79
N GLN A 235 -22.73 -0.92 -22.23
CA GLN A 235 -23.92 -0.71 -21.42
C GLN A 235 -24.03 -1.85 -20.40
N VAL A 236 -24.07 -1.49 -19.12
CA VAL A 236 -24.21 -2.44 -18.00
C VAL A 236 -25.50 -2.14 -17.24
N GLY A 237 -26.23 -3.18 -16.82
CA GLY A 237 -27.52 -3.02 -16.15
C GLY A 237 -27.42 -2.45 -14.73
N LEU A 238 -26.31 -2.72 -14.03
CA LEU A 238 -25.99 -2.18 -12.70
C LEU A 238 -24.54 -1.72 -12.68
N ILE A 239 -24.32 -0.42 -12.63
CA ILE A 239 -22.98 0.16 -12.49
C ILE A 239 -22.53 -0.02 -11.05
N GLN A 240 -21.41 -0.73 -10.84
CA GLN A 240 -20.76 -0.77 -9.54
C GLN A 240 -19.96 0.52 -9.33
N PRO A 241 -20.01 1.12 -8.12
CA PRO A 241 -19.30 2.36 -7.83
C PRO A 241 -17.78 2.16 -7.95
N ALA A 242 -17.11 3.24 -8.36
CA ALA A 242 -15.65 3.30 -8.34
C ALA A 242 -15.16 3.38 -6.89
N SER A 243 -13.94 2.90 -6.65
CA SER A 243 -13.26 3.09 -5.36
C SER A 243 -11.95 3.79 -5.62
N VAL A 244 -11.66 4.81 -4.82
CA VAL A 244 -10.38 5.54 -4.86
C VAL A 244 -9.71 5.35 -3.51
N THR A 245 -8.47 4.85 -3.54
CA THR A 245 -7.64 4.70 -2.35
C THR A 245 -6.40 5.56 -2.50
N VAL A 246 -6.04 6.29 -1.43
CA VAL A 246 -4.79 7.06 -1.35
C VAL A 246 -3.91 6.49 -0.25
N TYR A 247 -2.63 6.27 -0.55
CA TYR A 247 -1.64 5.84 0.44
C TYR A 247 -0.24 6.35 0.12
N SER A 248 0.56 6.55 1.17
CA SER A 248 1.97 6.92 1.02
C SER A 248 2.79 5.68 0.70
N TYR A 249 3.71 5.79 -0.27
CA TYR A 249 4.52 4.65 -0.74
C TYR A 249 5.35 3.98 0.37
N TYR A 250 5.82 4.78 1.34
CA TYR A 250 6.69 4.30 2.42
C TYR A 250 5.94 3.98 3.71
N LYS A 251 4.63 4.22 3.78
CA LYS A 251 3.77 3.95 4.94
C LYS A 251 2.48 3.27 4.47
N ILE A 252 2.52 1.94 4.32
CA ILE A 252 1.30 1.14 4.10
C ILE A 252 0.67 0.86 5.46
N GLY A 253 -0.11 1.84 5.92
CA GLY A 253 -0.95 1.74 7.11
C GLY A 253 -2.19 2.63 7.03
N ALA A 254 -2.44 3.27 5.88
CA ALA A 254 -3.68 3.98 5.64
C ALA A 254 -4.77 2.95 5.32
N SER A 255 -5.78 2.88 6.17
CA SER A 255 -7.01 2.15 5.88
C SER A 255 -7.55 2.57 4.50
N PRO A 256 -8.05 1.61 3.68
CA PRO A 256 -8.64 1.96 2.40
C PRO A 256 -9.79 2.92 2.64
N CYS A 257 -9.74 4.09 2.00
CA CYS A 257 -10.84 5.02 2.02
C CYS A 257 -12.09 4.28 1.53
N PRO A 258 -13.25 4.44 2.19
CA PRO A 258 -14.44 3.75 1.76
C PRO A 258 -14.76 4.12 0.31
N PRO A 259 -15.32 3.19 -0.48
CA PRO A 259 -15.72 3.46 -1.84
C PRO A 259 -16.72 4.61 -1.82
N LEU A 260 -16.26 5.77 -2.26
CA LEU A 260 -17.12 6.92 -2.44
C LEU A 260 -18.03 6.58 -3.62
N SER A 261 -19.25 6.17 -3.31
CA SER A 261 -20.30 6.08 -4.32
C SER A 261 -20.43 7.47 -4.93
N PRO A 262 -20.33 7.62 -6.26
CA PRO A 262 -20.59 8.91 -6.87
C PRO A 262 -22.01 9.32 -6.50
N HIS A 263 -22.15 10.42 -5.76
CA HIS A 263 -23.40 11.17 -5.78
C HIS A 263 -23.48 11.80 -7.16
N VAL A 264 -24.13 11.10 -8.08
CA VAL A 264 -24.55 11.67 -9.36
C VAL A 264 -25.65 12.66 -9.02
N THR A 265 -25.32 13.94 -8.89
CA THR A 265 -26.29 15.03 -8.90
C THR A 265 -26.71 15.36 -10.33
#